data_AF-A0AAU3U868-F1
#
_entry.id   AF-A0AAU3U868-F1
#
_cell.length_a   1.000
_cell.length_b   1.000
_cell.length_c   1.000
_cell.angle_alpha   90.00
_cell.angle_beta   90.00
_cell.angle_gamma   90.00
#
_symmetry.space_group_name_H-M   'P 1'
#
loop_
_entity.id
_entity.type
_entity.pdbx_description
1 polymer ?
#
loop_
_entity_poly.entity_id
_entity_poly.type
_entity_poly.pdbx_seq_one_letter_code
_entity_poly.pdbx_strand_id
1 'polypeptide(L)'
;MNRSGRLLCALYVATCGGLSWTTVLEFLHGPRWAAFLFAAASLVPVIAVVRETLIRDLCKSAAGPRRPAPTAADEIVRGELDAACCERWWTSLGRDHDVRCPHGMRRSSAA
;
A
#
# COMPACT_ATOMS: atom_id res chain seq x y z
N MET A 1 9.56 -2.94 -2.66
CA MET A 1 10.00 -2.03 -3.75
C MET A 1 10.42 -2.86 -4.94
N ASN A 2 9.71 -2.75 -6.07
CA ASN A 2 9.94 -3.60 -7.23
C ASN A 2 11.29 -3.26 -7.88
N ARG A 3 12.01 -4.26 -8.41
CA ARG A 3 13.32 -4.10 -9.08
C ARG A 3 13.28 -3.00 -10.15
N SER A 4 12.17 -2.91 -10.87
CA SER A 4 11.91 -1.88 -11.88
C SER A 4 11.97 -0.46 -11.32
N GLY A 5 11.48 -0.22 -10.10
CA GLY A 5 11.53 1.10 -9.46
C GLY A 5 12.94 1.53 -9.05
N ARG A 6 13.79 0.57 -8.64
CA ARG A 6 15.21 0.85 -8.37
C ARG A 6 15.98 1.16 -9.66
N LEU A 7 15.67 0.45 -10.74
CA LEU A 7 16.29 0.64 -12.05
C LEU A 7 15.93 2.01 -12.63
N LEU A 8 14.66 2.42 -12.51
CA LEU A 8 14.22 3.77 -12.90
C LEU A 8 14.87 4.86 -12.05
N CYS A 9 14.96 4.70 -10.73
CA CYS A 9 15.69 5.64 -9.86
C CYS A 9 17.16 5.78 -10.26
N ALA A 10 17.85 4.66 -10.49
CA ALA A 10 19.24 4.67 -10.92
C ALA A 10 19.42 5.37 -12.26
N LEU A 11 18.51 5.11 -13.22
CA LEU A 11 18.50 5.77 -14.52
C LEU A 11 18.31 7.29 -14.37
N TYR A 12 17.37 7.73 -13.54
CA TYR A 12 17.14 9.16 -13.30
C TYR A 12 18.33 9.86 -12.66
N VAL A 13 18.95 9.24 -11.65
CA VAL A 13 20.15 9.80 -11.02
C VAL A 13 21.30 9.88 -12.03
N ALA A 14 21.46 8.87 -12.89
CA ALA A 14 22.46 8.90 -13.96
C ALA A 14 22.19 10.03 -14.97
N THR A 15 20.94 10.22 -15.39
CA THR A 15 20.58 11.28 -16.36
C THR A 15 20.73 12.68 -15.75
N CYS A 16 20.27 12.89 -14.50
CA CYS A 16 20.46 14.15 -13.79
C CYS A 16 21.94 14.46 -13.55
N GLY A 17 22.72 13.45 -13.16
CA GLY A 17 24.17 13.55 -13.01
C GLY A 17 24.84 13.95 -14.34
N GLY A 18 24.49 13.27 -15.43
CA GLY A 18 24.98 13.59 -16.78
C GLY A 18 24.63 15.01 -17.21
N LEU A 19 23.40 15.46 -16.96
CA LEU A 19 22.94 16.82 -17.30
C LEU A 19 23.62 17.90 -16.45
N SER A 20 23.87 17.62 -15.16
CA SER A 20 24.64 18.52 -14.30
C SER A 20 26.11 18.60 -14.73
N TRP A 21 26.68 17.48 -15.17
CA TRP A 21 28.05 17.42 -15.67
C TRP A 21 28.21 18.18 -17.00
N THR A 22 27.26 18.03 -17.93
CA THR A 22 27.31 18.74 -19.22
C THR A 22 27.07 20.24 -19.05
N THR A 23 26.21 20.67 -18.13
CA THR A 23 26.02 22.10 -17.82
C THR A 23 27.26 22.73 -17.21
N VAL A 24 27.99 22.02 -16.34
CA VAL A 24 29.28 22.49 -15.79
C VAL A 24 30.35 22.58 -16.89
N LEU A 25 30.43 21.59 -17.78
CA LEU A 25 31.39 21.61 -18.90
C LEU A 25 31.11 22.75 -19.90
N GLU A 26 29.84 22.97 -20.24
CA GLU A 26 29.38 24.09 -21.08
C GLU A 26 29.67 25.45 -20.43
N PHE A 27 29.47 25.59 -19.11
CA PHE A 27 29.78 26.84 -18.42
C PHE A 27 31.29 27.16 -18.43
N LEU A 28 32.13 26.13 -18.40
CA LEU A 28 33.58 26.29 -18.39
C LEU A 28 34.20 26.42 -19.80
N HIS A 29 33.58 25.85 -20.84
CA HIS A 29 34.21 25.74 -22.17
C HIS A 29 33.30 26.12 -23.37
N GLY A 30 32.01 26.41 -23.18
CA GLY A 30 31.01 26.47 -24.27
C GLY A 30 30.04 27.68 -24.26
N PRO A 31 29.27 27.85 -25.35
CA PRO A 31 28.31 28.93 -25.50
C PRO A 31 27.05 28.74 -24.62
N ARG A 32 26.80 29.71 -23.73
CA ARG A 32 25.77 29.70 -22.66
C ARG A 32 24.34 29.27 -23.04
N TRP A 33 23.96 29.30 -24.32
CA TRP A 33 22.66 28.85 -24.80
C TRP A 33 22.49 27.31 -24.70
N ALA A 34 23.55 26.53 -24.88
CA ALA A 34 23.47 25.08 -24.79
C ALA A 34 23.19 24.59 -23.36
N ALA A 35 23.65 25.33 -22.34
CA ALA A 35 23.26 25.09 -20.94
C ALA A 35 21.73 25.18 -20.72
N PHE A 36 21.04 26.09 -21.41
CA PHE A 36 19.58 26.20 -21.35
C PHE A 36 18.86 25.02 -21.97
N LEU A 37 19.37 24.46 -23.08
CA LEU A 37 18.79 23.28 -23.72
C LEU A 37 18.92 22.04 -22.82
N PHE A 38 20.05 21.87 -22.14
CA PHE A 38 20.23 20.77 -21.19
C PHE A 38 19.36 20.94 -19.94
N ALA A 39 19.21 22.18 -19.43
CA ALA A 39 18.26 22.45 -18.35
C ALA A 39 16.82 22.10 -18.77
N ALA A 40 16.40 22.48 -19.98
CA ALA A 40 15.08 22.11 -20.50
C ALA A 40 14.93 20.58 -20.68
N ALA A 41 15.97 19.88 -21.16
CA ALA A 41 15.95 18.44 -21.29
C ALA A 41 15.83 17.71 -19.95
N SER A 42 16.33 18.30 -18.86
CA SER A 42 16.18 17.76 -17.49
C SER A 42 14.74 17.76 -16.95
N LEU A 43 13.85 18.57 -17.53
CA LEU A 43 12.44 18.58 -17.14
C LEU A 43 11.71 17.30 -17.56
N VAL A 44 12.07 16.72 -18.71
CA VAL A 44 11.46 15.50 -19.24
C VAL A 44 11.52 14.34 -18.24
N PRO A 45 12.69 14.00 -17.65
CA PRO A 45 12.76 12.96 -16.64
C PRO A 45 11.98 13.30 -15.36
N VAL A 46 12.02 14.56 -14.92
CA VAL A 46 11.27 15.00 -13.72
C VAL A 46 9.76 14.81 -13.91
N ILE A 47 9.23 15.24 -15.06
CA ILE A 47 7.80 15.10 -15.41
C ILE A 47 7.40 13.62 -15.44
N ALA A 48 8.25 12.75 -15.98
CA ALA A 48 7.99 11.32 -16.04
C ALA A 48 7.94 10.67 -14.64
N VAL A 49 8.81 11.07 -13.69
CA VAL A 49 8.73 10.63 -12.29
C VAL A 49 7.42 11.06 -11.64
N VAL A 50 7.05 12.34 -11.80
CA VAL A 50 5.80 12.85 -11.20
C VAL A 50 4.59 12.10 -11.76
N ARG A 51 4.57 11.84 -13.07
CA ARG A 51 3.47 11.07 -13.70
C ARG A 51 3.39 9.64 -13.15
N GLU A 52 4.52 8.95 -13.02
CA GLU A 52 4.55 7.58 -12.51
C GLU A 52 4.13 7.50 -11.04
N THR A 53 4.55 8.47 -10.21
CA THR A 53 4.16 8.54 -8.80
C THR A 53 2.66 8.80 -8.64
N LEU A 54 2.10 9.72 -9.43
CA LEU A 54 0.66 9.98 -9.45
C LEU A 54 -0.14 8.76 -9.89
N ILE A 55 0.27 8.06 -10.95
CA ILE A 55 -0.41 6.85 -11.41
C ILE A 55 -0.38 5.78 -10.31
N ARG A 56 0.75 5.60 -9.64
CA ARG A 56 0.87 4.63 -8.57
C ARG A 56 -0.04 4.97 -7.39
N ASP A 57 -0.12 6.24 -7.02
CA ASP A 57 -0.97 6.70 -5.92
C ASP A 57 -2.46 6.62 -6.27
N LEU A 58 -2.83 6.92 -7.51
CA LEU A 58 -4.19 6.70 -8.03
C LEU A 58 -4.56 5.22 -8.02
N CYS A 59 -3.68 4.34 -8.52
CA CYS A 59 -3.90 2.90 -8.49
C CYS A 59 -4.00 2.35 -7.08
N LYS A 60 -3.17 2.84 -6.14
CA LYS A 60 -3.23 2.45 -4.72
C LYS A 60 -4.52 2.93 -4.06
N SER A 61 -4.97 4.13 -4.38
CA SER A 61 -6.22 4.71 -3.85
C SER A 61 -7.45 4.01 -4.43
N ALA A 62 -7.41 3.63 -5.72
CA ALA A 62 -8.44 2.85 -6.38
C ALA A 62 -8.48 1.39 -5.90
N ALA A 63 -7.32 0.82 -5.53
CA ALA A 63 -7.20 -0.49 -4.90
C ALA A 63 -7.54 -0.45 -3.39
N GLY A 64 -8.54 0.36 -3.00
CA GLY A 64 -9.06 0.44 -1.63
C GLY A 64 -9.30 -0.95 -1.03
N PRO A 65 -9.39 -1.07 0.31
CA PRO A 65 -9.40 -2.36 0.99
C PRO A 65 -10.51 -3.24 0.41
N ARG A 66 -10.11 -4.19 -0.45
CA ARG A 66 -10.96 -5.21 -1.04
C ARG A 66 -11.21 -6.24 0.06
N ARG A 67 -11.84 -5.84 1.16
CA ARG A 67 -12.52 -6.80 2.01
C ARG A 67 -13.69 -7.29 1.16
N PRO A 68 -13.73 -8.58 0.81
CA PRO A 68 -14.97 -9.13 0.26
C PRO A 68 -16.07 -8.77 1.24
N ALA A 69 -17.17 -8.19 0.73
CA ALA A 69 -18.34 -7.95 1.55
C ALA A 69 -18.75 -9.29 2.14
N PRO A 70 -19.03 -9.38 3.46
CA PRO A 70 -19.51 -10.62 4.04
C PRO A 70 -20.72 -11.08 3.24
N THR A 71 -20.65 -12.31 2.76
CA THR A 71 -21.73 -12.91 1.99
C THR A 71 -22.84 -13.38 2.93
N ALA A 72 -24.04 -13.60 2.40
CA ALA A 72 -25.10 -14.24 3.17
C ALA A 72 -24.67 -15.61 3.74
N ALA A 73 -23.80 -16.32 3.02
CA ALA A 73 -23.20 -17.56 3.51
C ALA A 73 -22.28 -17.34 4.72
N ASP A 74 -21.48 -16.27 4.73
CA ASP A 74 -20.62 -15.92 5.86
C ASP A 74 -21.43 -15.54 7.11
N GLU A 75 -22.60 -14.93 6.95
CA GLU A 75 -23.53 -14.62 8.04
C GLU A 75 -24.16 -15.88 8.62
N ILE A 76 -24.62 -16.80 7.76
CA ILE A 76 -25.16 -18.10 8.17
C ILE A 76 -24.09 -18.91 8.92
N VAL A 77 -22.89 -19.04 8.35
CA VAL A 77 -21.78 -19.77 8.98
C VAL A 77 -21.43 -19.16 10.33
N ARG A 78 -21.39 -17.83 10.44
CA ARG A 78 -21.12 -17.17 11.72
C ARG A 78 -22.21 -17.47 12.75
N GLY A 79 -23.49 -17.42 12.37
CA GLY A 79 -24.61 -17.77 13.23
C GLY A 79 -24.57 -19.22 13.72
N GLU A 80 -24.25 -20.17 12.84
CA GLU A 80 -24.10 -21.58 13.19
C GLU A 80 -22.91 -21.84 14.14
N LEU A 81 -21.79 -21.15 13.94
CA LEU A 81 -20.65 -21.22 14.86
C LEU A 81 -20.99 -20.67 16.24
N ASP A 82 -21.72 -19.55 16.30
CA ASP A 82 -22.14 -18.95 17.56
C ASP A 82 -23.12 -19.85 18.32
N ALA A 83 -24.06 -20.49 17.61
CA ALA A 83 -24.98 -21.47 18.19
C ALA A 83 -24.24 -22.71 18.73
N ALA A 84 -23.32 -23.27 17.95
CA ALA A 84 -22.50 -24.42 18.38
C ALA A 84 -21.62 -24.10 19.60
N CYS A 85 -21.10 -22.87 19.69
CA CYS A 85 -20.37 -22.39 20.86
C CYS A 85 -21.25 -22.37 22.12
N CYS A 86 -22.47 -21.85 22.01
CA CYS A 86 -23.41 -21.77 23.14
C CYS A 86 -23.86 -23.17 23.60
N GLU A 87 -24.09 -24.09 22.66
CA GLU A 87 -24.43 -25.49 22.97
C GLU A 87 -23.28 -26.21 23.68
N ARG A 88 -22.03 -26.01 23.22
CA ARG A 88 -20.84 -26.55 23.89
C ARG A 88 -20.67 -25.99 25.30
N TRP A 89 -20.98 -24.72 25.50
CA TRP A 89 -20.92 -24.10 26.82
C TRP A 89 -21.93 -24.71 27.80
N TRP A 90 -23.19 -24.87 27.36
CA TRP A 90 -24.23 -25.47 28.19
C TRP A 90 -23.91 -26.92 28.55
N THR A 91 -23.46 -27.72 27.56
CA THR A 91 -23.10 -29.13 27.78
C THR A 91 -21.82 -29.32 28.61
N SER A 92 -20.91 -28.35 28.60
CA SER A 92 -19.69 -28.37 29.42
C SER A 92 -19.86 -27.81 30.84
N LEU A 93 -21.11 -27.58 31.28
CA LEU A 93 -21.42 -26.94 32.57
C LEU A 93 -20.68 -25.60 32.73
N GLY A 94 -20.62 -24.84 31.66
CA GLY A 94 -20.10 -23.49 31.67
C GLY A 94 -18.58 -23.33 31.52
N ARG A 95 -17.84 -24.41 31.22
CA ARG A 95 -16.37 -24.38 31.17
C ARG A 95 -15.80 -23.91 29.83
N ASP A 96 -16.42 -24.31 28.72
CA ASP A 96 -15.91 -24.06 27.37
C ASP A 96 -16.81 -23.07 26.62
N HIS A 97 -16.47 -21.78 26.66
CA HIS A 97 -17.12 -20.74 25.87
C HIS A 97 -16.07 -19.89 25.15
N ASP A 98 -16.27 -19.61 23.87
CA ASP A 98 -15.38 -18.72 23.13
C ASP A 98 -15.53 -17.28 23.68
N VAL A 99 -14.40 -16.65 23.98
CA VAL A 99 -14.32 -15.26 24.45
C VAL A 99 -14.74 -14.25 23.38
N ARG A 100 -14.82 -14.66 22.11
CA ARG A 100 -15.24 -13.83 20.99
C ARG A 100 -16.71 -13.99 20.61
N CYS A 101 -17.43 -14.91 21.26
CA CYS A 101 -18.84 -15.12 20.97
C CYS A 101 -19.66 -13.87 21.36
N PRO A 102 -20.52 -13.35 20.48
CA PRO A 102 -21.33 -12.15 20.75
C PRO A 102 -22.33 -12.35 21.88
N HIS A 103 -22.70 -13.60 22.18
CA HIS A 103 -23.57 -13.98 23.30
C HIS A 103 -22.83 -14.09 24.64
N GLY A 104 -21.61 -13.56 24.74
CA GLY A 104 -20.79 -13.61 25.94
C GLY A 104 -21.54 -13.17 27.19
N MET A 105 -21.90 -14.14 28.02
CA MET A 105 -22.41 -13.86 29.36
C MET A 105 -21.23 -13.46 30.24
N ARG A 106 -21.33 -12.32 30.93
CA ARG A 106 -20.40 -11.99 32.02
C ARG A 106 -20.46 -13.16 33.00
N ARG A 107 -19.30 -13.79 33.28
CA ARG A 107 -19.16 -14.84 34.30
C ARG A 107 -19.94 -14.44 35.55
N SER A 108 -21.09 -15.06 35.76
CA SER A 108 -21.76 -15.02 37.05
C SER A 108 -20.93 -15.90 37.98
N SER A 109 -20.12 -15.27 38.83
CA SER A 109 -19.45 -15.93 39.95
C SER A 109 -20.50 -16.41 40.95
N ALA A 110 -21.15 -17.53 40.66
CA ALA A 110 -21.90 -18.30 41.65
C ALA A 110 -21.07 -19.55 41.97
N ALA A 111 -20.77 -19.68 43.26
CA ALA A 111 -19.89 -20.64 43.91
C ALA A 111 -20.41 -22.09 43.87
#